data_AF-A0A654CGM1-F1
#
_entry.id   AF-A0A654CGM1-F1
#
_cell.length_a   1.000
_cell.length_b   1.000
_cell.length_c   1.000
_cell.angle_alpha   90.00
_cell.angle_beta   90.00
_cell.angle_gamma   90.00
#
_symmetry.space_group_name_H-M   'P 1'
#
loop_
_entity.id
_entity.type
_entity.pdbx_description
1 polymer ?
#
loop_
_entity_poly.entity_id
_entity_poly.type
_entity_poly.pdbx_seq_one_letter_code
_entity_poly.pdbx_strand_id
1 'polypeptide(L)' 'MPNSNENELEDLFDQQALSKKIGGKTFKRGDGFDTNQYYGKEIFSQYIISNYKRINFDNFRPLLDNLVEIIKDYSKK' A
#
# COMPACT_ATOMS: atom_id res chain seq x y z
N MET A 1 -12.47 -22.82 -4.03
CA MET A 1 -12.49 -21.36 -3.83
C MET A 1 -11.12 -20.85 -4.25
N PRO A 2 -11.01 -19.94 -5.23
CA PRO A 2 -9.71 -19.41 -5.60
C PRO A 2 -9.10 -18.72 -4.37
N ASN A 3 -7.80 -18.95 -4.18
CA ASN A 3 -7.00 -18.56 -3.02
C ASN A 3 -7.39 -17.21 -2.44
N SER A 4 -7.50 -17.15 -1.11
CA SER A 4 -7.45 -15.92 -0.33
C SER A 4 -6.11 -15.22 -0.58
N ASN A 5 -5.97 -14.56 -1.74
CA ASN A 5 -5.02 -13.46 -1.85
C ASN A 5 -5.58 -12.39 -0.91
N GLU A 6 -5.03 -12.33 0.29
CA GLU A 6 -5.28 -11.24 1.20
C GLU A 6 -4.92 -9.95 0.43
N ASN A 7 -5.92 -9.16 0.07
CA ASN A 7 -5.69 -7.86 -0.54
C ASN A 7 -5.05 -6.97 0.54
N GLU A 8 -3.80 -6.57 0.32
CA GLU A 8 -3.06 -5.71 1.24
C GLU A 8 -3.20 -4.24 0.80
N LEU A 9 -3.00 -3.28 1.71
CA LEU A 9 -3.00 -1.86 1.34
C LEU A 9 -1.89 -1.53 0.33
N GLU A 10 -0.80 -2.28 0.39
CA GLU A 10 0.32 -2.19 -0.55
C GLU A 10 -0.08 -2.46 -2.00
N ASP A 11 -1.17 -3.19 -2.25
CA ASP A 11 -1.68 -3.47 -3.60
C ASP A 11 -2.30 -2.24 -4.28
N LEU A 12 -2.64 -1.21 -3.51
CA LEU A 12 -3.19 0.03 -4.03
C LEU A 12 -2.09 0.96 -4.55
N PHE A 13 -0.83 0.76 -4.16
CA PHE A 13 0.28 1.54 -4.71
C PHE A 13 0.65 1.05 -6.12
N ASP A 14 1.06 1.99 -6.97
CA ASP A 14 1.56 1.66 -8.29
C ASP A 14 2.92 0.94 -8.23
N GLN A 15 3.27 0.28 -9.34
CA GLN A 15 4.55 -0.41 -9.46
C GLN A 15 5.73 0.54 -9.28
N GLN A 16 5.57 1.83 -9.61
CA GLN A 16 6.63 2.83 -9.46
C GLN A 16 6.98 3.07 -7.98
N ALA A 17 5.98 3.20 -7.11
CA ALA A 17 6.17 3.32 -5.68
C ALA A 17 6.72 2.01 -5.08
N LEU A 18 6.17 0.85 -5.48
CA LEU A 18 6.59 -0.46 -4.96
C LEU A 18 8.00 -0.88 -5.38
N SER A 19 8.44 -0.47 -6.58
CA SER A 19 9.78 -0.81 -7.11
C SER A 19 10.87 0.16 -6.65
N LYS A 20 10.56 1.07 -5.73
CA LYS A 20 11.53 2.06 -5.26
C LYS A 20 12.71 1.36 -4.58
N LYS A 21 13.92 1.83 -4.89
CA LYS A 21 15.14 1.45 -4.18
C LYS A 21 15.55 2.54 -3.20
N ILE A 22 15.83 2.15 -1.96
CA ILE A 22 16.28 3.03 -0.88
C ILE A 22 17.55 2.44 -0.30
N GLY A 23 18.67 3.18 -0.40
CA GLY A 23 19.98 2.68 0.05
C GLY A 23 20.40 1.37 -0.64
N GLY A 24 20.02 1.17 -1.90
CA GLY A 24 20.29 -0.06 -2.66
C GLY A 24 19.34 -1.23 -2.40
N LYS A 25 18.47 -1.12 -1.38
CA LYS A 25 17.51 -2.17 -0.99
C LYS A 25 16.17 -2.00 -1.71
N THR A 26 15.44 -3.11 -1.87
CA THR A 26 14.07 -3.14 -2.47
C THR A 26 13.00 -3.42 -1.43
N PHE A 27 11.77 -2.97 -1.67
CA PHE A 27 10.66 -3.22 -0.76
C PHE A 27 10.26 -4.70 -0.69
N LYS A 28 9.96 -5.20 0.52
CA LYS A 28 9.38 -6.52 0.78
C LYS A 28 8.23 -6.40 1.78
N ARG A 29 7.11 -7.07 1.48
CA ARG A 29 5.85 -6.99 2.25
C ARG A 29 5.84 -7.87 3.51
N GLY A 30 6.37 -9.08 3.40
CA GLY A 30 6.40 -10.05 4.50
C GLY A 30 7.61 -9.88 5.41
N ASP A 31 7.61 -10.64 6.50
CA ASP A 31 8.71 -10.70 7.47
C ASP A 31 9.82 -11.68 7.03
N GLY A 32 10.92 -11.74 7.82
CA GLY A 32 11.98 -12.73 7.64
C GLY A 32 12.84 -12.53 6.39
N PHE A 33 12.87 -11.32 5.83
CA PHE A 33 13.71 -10.99 4.67
C PHE A 33 15.15 -10.66 5.04
N ASP A 34 16.07 -10.88 4.09
CA ASP A 34 17.45 -10.42 4.21
C ASP A 34 17.48 -8.90 4.25
N THR A 35 17.77 -8.35 5.43
CA THR A 35 17.83 -6.90 5.66
C THR A 35 18.98 -6.23 4.92
N ASN A 36 19.92 -6.97 4.35
CA ASN A 36 20.95 -6.41 3.46
C ASN A 36 20.39 -6.08 2.07
N GLN A 37 19.38 -6.83 1.61
CA GLN A 37 18.81 -6.70 0.27
C GLN A 37 17.45 -5.99 0.27
N TYR A 38 16.69 -6.10 1.36
CA TYR A 38 15.31 -5.64 1.41
C TYR A 38 15.04 -4.70 2.58
N TYR A 39 14.03 -3.85 2.40
CA TYR A 39 13.45 -3.04 3.46
C TYR A 39 11.95 -3.34 3.60
N GLY A 40 11.44 -3.20 4.84
CA GLY A 40 10.05 -3.50 5.17
C GLY A 40 9.12 -2.28 5.16
N LYS A 41 7.91 -2.47 5.70
CA LYS A 41 6.83 -1.49 5.71
C LYS A 41 7.18 -0.17 6.41
N GLU A 42 8.01 -0.22 7.46
CA GLU A 42 8.47 0.98 8.17
C GLU A 42 9.18 1.98 7.23
N ILE A 43 10.24 1.52 6.57
CA ILE A 43 11.02 2.35 5.63
C ILE A 43 10.17 2.75 4.42
N PHE A 44 9.29 1.85 3.95
CA PHE A 44 8.36 2.17 2.87
C PHE A 44 7.45 3.34 3.25
N SER A 45 6.81 3.30 4.42
CA SER A 45 5.91 4.36 4.86
C SER A 45 6.60 5.72 5.02
N GLN A 46 7.84 5.74 5.53
CA GLN A 46 8.66 6.96 5.59
C GLN A 46 8.93 7.55 4.20
N TYR A 47 9.20 6.70 3.21
CA TYR A 47 9.34 7.12 1.82
C TYR A 47 8.03 7.71 1.26
N ILE A 48 6.89 7.04 1.52
CA ILE A 48 5.57 7.54 1.10
C ILE A 48 5.31 8.92 1.69
N ILE A 49 5.49 9.12 2.99
CA ILE A 49 5.29 10.42 3.66
C ILE A 49 6.22 11.48 3.08
N SER A 50 7.47 11.14 2.77
CA SER A 50 8.44 12.11 2.23
C SER A 50 8.15 12.48 0.76
N ASN A 51 7.44 11.64 0.02
CA ASN A 51 7.24 11.78 -1.43
C ASN A 51 5.77 11.82 -1.85
N TYR A 52 4.82 11.97 -0.92
CA TYR A 52 3.39 11.82 -1.16
C TYR A 52 2.87 12.71 -2.31
N LYS A 53 3.46 13.90 -2.51
CA LYS A 53 3.11 14.81 -3.62
C LYS A 53 3.41 14.25 -5.01
N ARG A 54 4.25 13.22 -5.11
CA ARG A 54 4.72 12.60 -6.37
C ARG A 54 4.20 11.18 -6.56
N ILE A 55 3.49 10.65 -5.57
CA ILE A 55 2.95 9.28 -5.61
C ILE A 55 1.51 9.36 -6.06
N ASN A 56 1.13 8.46 -6.96
CA ASN A 56 -0.26 8.34 -7.39
C ASN A 56 -1.06 7.55 -6.34
N PHE A 57 -2.14 8.14 -5.84
CA PHE A 57 -3.07 7.52 -4.87
C PHE A 57 -4.45 7.25 -5.47
N ASP A 58 -4.63 7.36 -6.79
CA ASP A 58 -5.96 7.20 -7.41
C ASP A 58 -6.60 5.84 -7.15
N ASN A 59 -5.78 4.78 -7.03
CA ASN A 59 -6.25 3.44 -6.67
C ASN A 59 -6.85 3.35 -5.26
N PHE A 60 -6.60 4.32 -4.37
CA PHE A 60 -7.24 4.39 -3.04
C PHE A 60 -8.66 4.96 -3.12
N ARG A 61 -9.01 5.69 -4.18
CA ARG A 61 -10.33 6.33 -4.30
C ARG A 61 -11.48 5.32 -4.21
N PRO A 62 -11.49 4.20 -4.97
CA PRO A 62 -12.59 3.24 -4.90
C PRO A 62 -12.76 2.63 -3.50
N LEU A 63 -11.65 2.41 -2.78
CA LEU A 63 -11.71 1.92 -1.40
C LEU A 63 -12.40 2.94 -0.48
N LEU A 64 -11.98 4.20 -0.56
CA LEU A 64 -12.53 5.28 0.26
C LEU A 64 -14.00 5.59 -0.10
N ASP A 65 -14.33 5.58 -1.38
CA ASP A 65 -15.70 5.79 -1.88
C ASP A 65 -16.62 4.68 -1.37
N ASN A 66 -16.17 3.42 -1.41
CA ASN A 66 -16.92 2.29 -0.87
C ASN A 66 -17.17 2.43 0.64
N LEU A 67 -16.17 2.89 1.42
CA LEU A 67 -16.36 3.14 2.85
C LEU A 67 -17.41 4.22 3.11
N VAL A 68 -17.39 5.29 2.33
CA VAL A 68 -18.38 6.37 2.42
C VAL A 68 -19.79 5.85 2.10
N GLU A 69 -19.95 5.04 1.05
CA GLU A 69 -21.25 4.46 0.71
C GLU A 69 -21.77 3.50 1.79
N ILE A 70 -20.91 2.67 2.37
CA ILE A 70 -21.29 1.79 3.50
C ILE A 70 -21.81 2.60 4.69
N ILE A 71 -21.13 3.71 5.04
CA ILE A 71 -21.55 4.58 6.16
C ILE A 71 -22.92 5.20 5.86
N LYS A 72 -23.12 5.71 4.63
CA LYS A 72 -24.41 6.29 4.22
C LYS A 72 -25.53 5.26 4.28
N ASP A 73 -25.29 4.06 3.78
CA ASP A 73 -26.30 3.00 3.76
C ASP A 73 -26.64 2.49 5.15
N TYR A 74 -25.65 2.41 6.04
CA TYR A 74 -25.88 2.10 7.44
C TYR A 74 -26.71 3.19 8.14
N SER A 75 -26.43 4.48 7.86
CA SER A 75 -27.12 5.61 8.49
C SER A 75 -28.56 5.83 7.99
N LYS A 76 -28.97 5.17 6.89
CA LYS A 76 -30.35 5.20 6.36
C LYS A 76 -31.25 4.12 6.98
N LYS A 77 -30.69 3.20 7.76
CA LYS A 77 -31.44 2.19 8.53
C LYS A 77 -31.79 2.70 9.91
#